data_AF-D9WI99-F1
#
_entry.id   AF-D9WI99-F1
#
_cell.length_a   1.000
_cell.length_b   1.000
_cell.length_c   1.000
_cell.angle_alpha   90.00
_cell.angle_beta   90.00
_cell.angle_gamma   90.00
#
_symmetry.space_group_name_H-M   'P 1'
#
loop_
_entity.id
_entity.type
_entity.pdbx_description
1 polymer ?
#
loop_
_entity_poly.entity_id
_entity_poly.type
_entity_poly.pdbx_seq_one_letter_code
_entity_poly.pdbx_strand_id
1 'polypeptide(L)' 'MSSLHWRKSSFSTGDAPNCVELAADPVGRPHLRESDDSEAVIATTPAALRAFLRAAKAGRFDHLAP' A
#
# COMPACT_ATOMS: atom_id res chain seq x y z
N MET A 1 3.17 17.24 -13.35
CA MET A 1 2.92 15.93 -12.72
C MET A 1 2.94 16.15 -11.22
N SER A 2 1.81 16.06 -10.52
CA SER A 2 1.85 16.09 -9.05
C SER A 2 2.60 14.84 -8.59
N SER A 3 3.83 14.98 -8.09
CA SER A 3 4.54 13.84 -7.53
C SER A 3 3.81 13.40 -6.26
N LEU A 4 3.40 12.13 -6.23
CA LEU A 4 2.86 11.53 -5.03
C LEU A 4 3.99 11.42 -3.98
N HIS A 5 3.71 11.86 -2.76
CA HIS A 5 4.65 11.70 -1.65
C HIS A 5 4.46 10.33 -1.00
N TRP A 6 5.24 9.36 -1.47
CA TRP A 6 5.20 7.97 -1.00
C TRP A 6 5.76 7.82 0.41
N ARG A 7 5.08 7.00 1.22
CA ARG A 7 5.50 6.65 2.57
C ARG A 7 5.58 5.14 2.70
N LYS A 8 6.78 4.66 2.99
CA LYS A 8 7.08 3.29 3.42
C LYS A 8 6.96 3.18 4.95
N SER A 9 6.60 2.00 5.44
CA SER A 9 6.53 1.73 6.89
C SER A 9 7.94 1.64 7.49
N SER A 10 8.16 2.17 8.69
CA SER A 10 9.44 2.01 9.43
C SER A 10 9.73 0.57 9.84
N PHE A 11 8.73 -0.31 9.81
CA PHE A 11 8.89 -1.76 10.01
C PHE A 11 9.43 -2.47 8.77
N SER A 12 9.51 -1.78 7.63
CA SER A 12 10.07 -2.30 6.39
C SER A 12 11.61 -2.23 6.46
N THR A 13 12.20 -2.99 7.37
CA THR A 13 13.64 -3.04 7.59
C THR A 13 14.28 -4.17 6.78
N GLY A 14 15.53 -3.97 6.36
CA GLY A 14 16.27 -4.92 5.52
C GLY A 14 15.90 -4.84 4.03
N ASP A 15 16.54 -5.69 3.22
CA ASP A 15 16.36 -5.76 1.76
C ASP A 15 15.14 -6.57 1.33
N ALA A 16 14.06 -6.56 2.14
CA ALA A 16 12.84 -7.27 1.78
C ALA A 16 12.15 -6.52 0.60
N PRO A 17 12.04 -7.15 -0.58
CA PRO A 17 11.59 -6.48 -1.81
C PRO A 17 10.09 -6.15 -1.82
N ASN A 18 9.30 -6.80 -0.97
CA ASN A 18 7.85 -6.90 -1.06
C ASN A 18 7.08 -5.92 -0.16
N CYS A 19 7.59 -4.70 0.01
CA CYS A 19 6.96 -3.73 0.89
C CYS A 19 5.85 -2.95 0.16
N VAL A 20 4.77 -2.66 0.87
CA VAL A 20 3.70 -1.79 0.35
C VAL A 20 3.93 -0.35 0.79
N GLU A 21 3.88 0.58 -0.18
CA GLU A 21 3.98 2.01 0.04
C GLU A 21 2.63 2.71 -0.18
N LEU A 22 2.40 3.80 0.55
CA LEU A 22 1.16 4.57 0.47
C LEU A 22 1.43 6.04 0.15
N ALA A 23 0.59 6.63 -0.69
CA ALA A 23 0.54 8.07 -0.90
C ALA A 23 -0.91 8.57 -0.92
N ALA A 24 -1.10 9.88 -0.79
CA ALA A 24 -2.37 10.55 -1.01
C ALA A 24 -2.19 11.60 -2.10
N ASP A 25 -3.14 11.68 -3.03
CA ASP A 25 -3.18 12.77 -4.01
C ASP A 25 -3.65 14.10 -3.35
N PRO A 26 -3.63 15.23 -4.09
CA PRO A 26 -4.06 16.52 -3.54
C PRO A 26 -5.50 16.57 -3.02
N VAL A 27 -6.37 15.63 -3.39
CA VAL A 27 -7.75 15.53 -2.91
C VAL A 27 -7.94 14.43 -1.87
N GLY A 28 -6.85 13.81 -1.41
CA GLY A 28 -6.85 12.79 -0.35
C GLY A 28 -7.19 11.38 -0.81
N ARG A 29 -7.17 11.09 -2.12
CA ARG A 29 -7.36 9.71 -2.62
C ARG A 29 -6.11 8.87 -2.37
N PRO A 30 -6.22 7.73 -1.67
CA PRO A 30 -5.09 6.87 -1.42
C PRO A 30 -4.59 6.18 -2.68
N HIS A 31 -3.28 6.06 -2.79
CA HIS A 31 -2.58 5.27 -3.78
C HIS A 31 -1.70 4.25 -3.07
N LEU A 32 -1.64 3.04 -3.60
CA LEU A 32 -0.78 1.96 -3.14
C LEU A 32 0.14 1.54 -4.27
N ARG A 33 1.37 1.17 -3.94
CA ARG A 33 2.29 0.47 -4.83
C ARG A 33 3.16 -0.49 -4.05
N GLU A 34 3.80 -1.39 -4.76
CA GLU A 34 4.81 -2.28 -4.22
C GLU A 34 6.20 -1.66 -4.46
N SER A 35 7.17 -1.91 -3.56
CA SER A 35 8.45 -1.19 -3.58
C SER A 35 9.37 -1.58 -4.74
N ASP A 36 9.29 -2.80 -5.23
CA ASP A 36 10.09 -3.35 -6.32
C ASP A 36 9.42 -3.18 -7.70
N ASP A 37 8.10 -2.99 -7.74
CA ASP A 37 7.32 -2.61 -8.91
C ASP A 37 6.63 -1.25 -8.68
N SER A 38 7.45 -0.19 -8.76
CA SER A 38 7.01 1.17 -8.45
C SER A 38 6.01 1.78 -9.44
N GLU A 39 5.83 1.14 -10.61
CA GLU A 39 4.90 1.55 -11.67
C GLU A 39 3.52 0.90 -11.50
N ALA A 40 3.41 -0.22 -10.77
CA ALA A 40 2.15 -0.87 -10.44
C ALA A 40 1.38 -0.10 -9.34
N VAL A 41 0.73 1.00 -9.73
CA VAL A 41 -0.02 1.88 -8.81
C VAL A 41 -1.51 1.58 -8.81
N ILE A 42 -2.07 1.32 -7.62
CA ILE A 42 -3.51 1.18 -7.40
C ILE A 42 -4.05 2.46 -6.74
N ALA A 43 -4.90 3.19 -7.45
CA ALA A 43 -5.71 4.25 -6.87
C ALA A 43 -6.98 3.65 -6.21
N THR A 44 -7.32 4.09 -5.01
CA THR A 44 -8.46 3.56 -4.27
C THR A 44 -9.19 4.63 -3.48
N THR A 45 -10.16 4.22 -2.65
CA THR A 45 -10.88 5.12 -1.74
C THR A 45 -10.43 4.91 -0.29
N PRO A 46 -10.57 5.92 0.59
CA PRO A 46 -10.31 5.74 2.02
C PRO A 46 -11.14 4.61 2.64
N ALA A 47 -12.38 4.41 2.18
CA ALA A 47 -13.24 3.34 2.68
C ALA A 47 -12.70 1.94 2.30
N ALA A 48 -12.32 1.76 1.03
CA ALA A 48 -11.76 0.50 0.54
C ALA A 48 -10.41 0.19 1.20
N LEU A 49 -9.52 1.18 1.33
CA LEU A 49 -8.24 1.01 2.03
C LEU A 49 -8.45 0.59 3.49
N ARG A 50 -9.37 1.24 4.23
CA ARG A 50 -9.69 0.83 5.60
C ARG A 50 -10.24 -0.59 5.68
N ALA A 51 -11.10 -0.99 4.74
CA ALA A 51 -11.63 -2.34 4.68
C ALA A 51 -10.53 -3.38 4.41
N PHE A 52 -9.63 -3.09 3.45
CA PHE A 52 -8.46 -3.91 3.15
C PHE A 52 -7.57 -4.11 4.38
N LEU A 53 -7.18 -3.02 5.05
CA LEU A 53 -6.32 -3.09 6.25
C LEU A 53 -6.97 -3.90 7.38
N ARG A 54 -8.28 -3.79 7.59
CA ARG A 54 -9.00 -4.61 8.58
C ARG A 54 -9.02 -6.08 8.19
N ALA A 55 -9.25 -6.39 6.92
CA ALA A 55 -9.25 -7.77 6.43
C ALA A 55 -7.85 -8.41 6.54
N ALA A 56 -6.79 -7.68 6.17
CA ALA A 56 -5.41 -8.13 6.31
C ALA A 56 -5.05 -8.41 7.78
N LYS A 57 -5.38 -7.50 8.70
CA LYS A 57 -5.16 -7.70 10.14
C LYS A 57 -5.95 -8.88 10.73
N ALA A 58 -7.06 -9.25 10.11
CA ALA A 58 -7.87 -10.40 10.50
C ALA A 58 -7.37 -11.73 9.86
N GLY A 59 -6.22 -11.72 9.18
CA GLY A 59 -5.66 -12.89 8.52
C GLY A 59 -6.43 -13.35 7.29
N ARG A 60 -7.34 -12.51 6.76
CA ARG A 60 -8.28 -12.91 5.71
C ARG A 60 -7.60 -13.24 4.38
N PHE A 61 -6.34 -12.86 4.23
CA PHE A 61 -5.52 -13.07 3.04
C PHE A 61 -4.35 -14.04 3.28
N ASP A 62 -4.23 -14.63 4.47
CA ASP A 62 -3.07 -15.47 4.81
C ASP A 62 -3.01 -16.75 3.94
N HIS A 63 -4.16 -17.22 3.47
CA HIS A 63 -4.28 -18.32 2.51
C HIS A 63 -3.74 -17.98 1.10
N LEU A 64 -3.44 -16.71 0.81
CA LEU A 64 -2.80 -16.29 -0.43
C LEU A 64 -1.26 -16.38 -0.34
N ALA A 65 -0.72 -16.51 0.87
CA ALA A 65 0.70 -16.78 1.06
C ALA A 65 0.97 -18.28 0.83
N PRO A 66 2.02 -18.64 0.05
CA PRO A 66 2.40 -20.02 -0.20
C PRO A 66 2.96 -20.73 1.04
#